data_AF-A0A6G1RA93-F1
#
_entry.id   AF-A0A6G1RA93-F1
#
_cell.length_a   1.000
_cell.length_b   1.000
_cell.length_c   1.000
_cell.angle_alpha   90.00
_cell.angle_beta   90.00
_cell.angle_gamma   90.00
#
_symmetry.space_group_name_H-M   'P 1'
#
loop_
_entity.id
_entity.type
_entity.pdbx_description
1 polymer ?
#
loop_
_entity_poly.entity_id
_entity_poly.type
_entity_poly.pdbx_seq_one_letter_code
_entity_poly.pdbx_strand_id
1 'polypeptide(L)'
;SLPGISRWFEVERRELVEVSPLENAIQVVENKNQELRTLISQYQHKQMHGNINLLSMCLNGVIDAAVNGGIARYQEAFFDKDYITKHPGDAEKITQLKELMQG
;
A
#
# COMPACT_ATOMS: atom_id res chain seq x y z
N SER A 1 -19.09 -21.06 -4.83
CA SER A 1 -17.83 -20.33 -5.02
C SER A 1 -17.49 -20.26 -6.49
N LEU A 2 -16.71 -19.26 -6.92
CA LEU A 2 -16.18 -19.17 -8.28
C LEU A 2 -14.87 -19.98 -8.38
N PRO A 3 -14.59 -20.63 -9.53
CA PRO A 3 -15.44 -20.72 -10.72
C PRO A 3 -16.55 -21.80 -10.60
N GLY A 4 -17.69 -21.57 -11.26
CA GLY A 4 -18.82 -22.51 -11.34
C GLY A 4 -19.53 -22.43 -12.70
N ILE A 5 -20.66 -23.14 -12.86
CA ILE A 5 -21.41 -23.21 -14.13
C ILE A 5 -21.89 -21.83 -14.60
N SER A 6 -22.31 -20.98 -13.65
CA SER A 6 -22.66 -19.59 -13.92
C SER A 6 -21.47 -18.66 -13.73
N ARG A 7 -21.43 -17.57 -14.51
CA ARG A 7 -20.44 -16.49 -14.37
C ARG A 7 -20.78 -15.50 -13.26
N TRP A 8 -21.95 -15.64 -12.64
CA TRP A 8 -22.43 -14.79 -11.54
C TRP A 8 -23.27 -15.63 -10.56
N PHE A 9 -23.25 -15.20 -9.29
CA PHE A 9 -24.02 -15.78 -8.21
C PHE A 9 -24.63 -14.63 -7.38
N GLU A 10 -25.74 -14.87 -6.71
CA GLU A 10 -26.34 -13.91 -5.79
C GLU A 10 -25.45 -13.72 -4.55
N VAL A 11 -25.43 -12.50 -4.01
CA VAL A 11 -24.66 -12.18 -2.79
C VAL A 11 -25.48 -12.59 -1.57
N GLU A 12 -25.04 -13.64 -0.86
CA GLU A 12 -25.74 -14.17 0.31
C GLU A 12 -25.61 -13.27 1.56
N ARG A 13 -24.48 -12.57 1.72
CA ARG A 13 -24.19 -11.73 2.90
C ARG A 13 -23.42 -10.48 2.50
N ARG A 14 -23.70 -9.36 3.18
CA ARG A 14 -22.96 -8.09 3.07
C ARG A 14 -22.57 -7.60 4.45
N GLU A 15 -21.34 -7.14 4.58
CA GLU A 15 -20.80 -6.54 5.80
C GLU A 15 -20.11 -5.22 5.46
N LEU A 16 -20.16 -4.29 6.41
CA LEU A 16 -19.46 -3.00 6.35
C LEU A 16 -18.45 -2.98 7.49
N VAL A 17 -17.20 -2.68 7.16
CA VAL A 17 -16.11 -2.53 8.11
C VAL A 17 -15.49 -1.16 7.85
N GLU A 18 -15.38 -0.35 8.88
CA GLU A 18 -14.66 0.92 8.80
C GLU A 18 -13.16 0.66 8.86
N VAL A 19 -12.42 1.35 7.99
CA VAL A 19 -10.96 1.31 7.95
C VAL A 19 -10.47 2.70 8.33
N SER A 20 -9.63 2.79 9.36
CA SER A 20 -9.08 4.08 9.79
C SER A 20 -8.12 4.65 8.72
N PRO A 21 -7.88 5.98 8.72
CA PRO A 21 -6.88 6.58 7.85
C PRO A 21 -5.48 5.97 7.97
N LEU A 22 -5.09 5.53 9.18
CA LEU A 22 -3.81 4.90 9.45
C LEU A 22 -3.73 3.48 8.87
N GLU A 23 -4.78 2.67 9.04
CA GLU A 23 -4.86 1.33 8.42
C GLU A 23 -4.85 1.41 6.90
N ASN A 24 -5.57 2.38 6.34
CA ASN A 24 -5.53 2.64 4.91
C ASN A 24 -4.10 3.03 4.44
N ALA A 25 -3.39 3.88 5.19
CA ALA A 25 -2.01 4.24 4.86
C ALA A 25 -1.07 3.02 4.85
N ILE A 26 -1.19 2.13 5.84
CA ILE A 26 -0.44 0.86 5.92
C ILE A 26 -0.73 0.02 4.67
N GLN A 27 -2.01 -0.22 4.36
CA GLN A 27 -2.41 -1.03 3.22
C GLN A 27 -1.91 -0.44 1.89
N VAL A 28 -1.95 0.88 1.72
CA VAL A 28 -1.47 1.55 0.51
C VAL A 28 0.04 1.35 0.33
N VAL A 29 0.84 1.57 1.39
CA VAL A 29 2.29 1.40 1.33
C VAL A 29 2.67 -0.07 1.11
N GLU A 30 2.02 -1.00 1.81
CA GLU A 30 2.27 -2.43 1.66
C GLU A 30 1.96 -2.93 0.25
N ASN A 31 0.81 -2.53 -0.32
CA ASN A 31 0.43 -2.88 -1.69
C ASN A 31 1.44 -2.33 -2.70
N LYS A 32 1.89 -1.09 -2.52
CA LYS A 32 2.88 -0.48 -3.42
C LYS A 32 4.23 -1.20 -3.33
N ASN A 33 4.67 -1.55 -2.12
CA ASN A 33 5.88 -2.34 -1.91
C ASN A 33 5.76 -3.72 -2.58
N GLN A 34 4.60 -4.37 -2.51
CA GLN A 34 4.36 -5.65 -3.16
C GLN A 34 4.34 -5.57 -4.69
N GLU A 35 3.74 -4.51 -5.25
CA GLU A 35 3.76 -4.22 -6.68
C GLU A 35 5.21 -4.05 -7.17
N LEU A 36 6.01 -3.25 -6.46
CA LEU A 36 7.43 -3.04 -6.79
C LEU A 36 8.24 -4.34 -6.72
N ARG A 37 8.08 -5.14 -5.66
CA ARG A 37 8.75 -6.45 -5.54
C ARG A 37 8.38 -7.38 -6.69
N THR A 38 7.12 -7.39 -7.09
CA THR A 38 6.62 -8.21 -8.21
C THR A 38 7.25 -7.76 -9.52
N LEU A 39 7.28 -6.46 -9.80
CA LEU A 39 7.93 -5.90 -10.99
C LEU A 39 9.42 -6.27 -11.01
N ILE A 40 10.15 -6.02 -9.93
CA ILE A 40 11.58 -6.35 -9.82
C ILE A 40 11.83 -7.83 -10.13
N SER A 41 11.04 -8.74 -9.54
CA SER A 41 11.14 -10.18 -9.78
C SER A 41 10.94 -10.52 -11.26
N GLN A 42 9.93 -9.94 -11.92
CA GLN A 42 9.67 -10.17 -13.35
C GLN A 42 10.85 -9.75 -14.25
N TYR A 43 11.51 -8.62 -13.94
CA TYR A 43 12.68 -8.18 -14.68
C TYR A 43 13.91 -9.06 -14.41
N GLN A 44 14.14 -9.46 -13.15
CA GLN A 44 15.25 -10.35 -12.78
C GLN A 44 15.15 -11.71 -13.48
N HIS A 45 13.93 -12.25 -13.60
CA HIS A 45 13.69 -13.52 -14.28
C HIS A 45 13.52 -13.38 -15.81
N LYS A 46 13.87 -12.23 -16.40
CA LYS A 46 13.78 -11.93 -17.85
C LYS A 46 12.40 -12.17 -18.45
N GLN A 47 11.33 -12.16 -17.65
CA GLN A 47 9.96 -12.31 -18.14
C GLN A 47 9.51 -11.06 -18.91
N MET A 48 10.07 -9.89 -18.57
CA MET A 48 9.86 -8.62 -19.25
C MET A 48 11.11 -8.27 -20.06
N HIS A 49 11.10 -8.58 -21.36
CA HIS A 49 12.19 -8.22 -22.27
C HIS A 49 12.28 -6.69 -22.43
N GLY A 50 13.22 -6.05 -21.73
CA GLY A 50 13.79 -4.74 -22.09
C GLY A 50 12.94 -3.48 -21.85
N ASN A 51 11.65 -3.57 -21.50
CA ASN A 51 10.84 -2.38 -21.22
C ASN A 51 10.80 -2.05 -19.73
N ILE A 52 11.74 -1.25 -19.22
CA ILE A 52 11.81 -0.83 -17.80
C ILE A 52 10.85 0.31 -17.42
N ASN A 53 10.09 0.86 -18.39
CA ASN A 53 9.31 2.08 -18.19
C ASN A 53 8.29 1.98 -17.06
N LEU A 54 7.67 0.80 -16.89
CA LEU A 54 6.69 0.56 -15.82
C LEU A 54 7.36 0.59 -14.44
N LEU A 55 8.53 -0.04 -14.30
CA LEU A 55 9.30 0.00 -13.06
C LEU A 55 9.80 1.42 -12.77
N SER A 56 10.36 2.12 -13.76
CA SER A 56 10.82 3.50 -13.61
C SER A 56 9.69 4.45 -13.21
N MET A 57 8.52 4.32 -13.85
CA MET A 57 7.34 5.13 -13.51
C MET A 57 6.85 4.84 -12.09
N CYS A 58 6.79 3.55 -11.69
CA CYS A 58 6.35 3.18 -10.36
C CYS A 58 7.31 3.68 -9.28
N LEU A 59 8.63 3.54 -9.50
CA LEU A 59 9.64 4.07 -8.59
C LEU A 59 9.60 5.59 -8.49
N ASN A 60 9.51 6.29 -9.62
CA ASN A 60 9.39 7.75 -9.64
C ASN A 60 8.12 8.21 -8.90
N GLY A 61 6.99 7.50 -9.06
CA GLY A 61 5.76 7.82 -8.35
C GLY A 61 5.82 7.62 -6.83
N VAL A 62 6.75 6.80 -6.33
CA VAL A 62 6.98 6.61 -4.89
C VAL A 62 7.99 7.62 -4.34
N ILE A 63 9.08 7.86 -5.07
CA ILE A 63 10.18 8.74 -4.65
C ILE A 63 9.80 10.22 -4.81
N ASP A 64 9.20 10.57 -5.95
CA ASP A 64 8.82 11.92 -6.34
C ASP A 64 7.29 12.04 -6.43
N ALA A 65 6.62 11.72 -5.33
CA ALA A 65 5.17 11.76 -5.21
C ALA A 65 4.63 13.21 -5.12
N ALA A 66 5.10 14.12 -5.98
CA ALA A 66 4.82 15.55 -5.96
C ALA A 66 3.32 15.90 -6.03
N VAL A 67 2.48 14.98 -6.54
CA VAL A 67 1.03 15.19 -6.69
C VAL A 67 0.23 14.74 -5.46
N ASN A 68 0.53 13.57 -4.90
CA ASN A 68 -0.21 13.02 -3.75
C ASN A 68 0.47 13.33 -2.40
N GLY A 69 1.67 13.91 -2.40
CA GLY A 69 2.47 14.23 -1.21
C GLY A 69 3.20 13.03 -0.58
N GLY A 70 3.08 11.84 -1.16
CA GLY A 70 3.91 10.66 -0.88
C GLY A 70 3.96 10.22 0.57
N ILE A 71 5.11 9.64 0.94
CA ILE A 71 5.41 9.17 2.29
C ILE A 71 5.38 10.33 3.30
N ALA A 72 5.78 11.54 2.89
CA ALA A 72 5.81 12.72 3.76
C ALA A 72 4.43 13.04 4.37
N ARG A 73 3.35 12.92 3.59
CA ARG A 73 1.97 13.10 4.09
C ARG A 73 1.65 12.19 5.27
N TYR A 74 2.07 10.93 5.20
CA TYR A 74 1.83 9.97 6.25
C TYR A 74 2.68 10.25 7.49
N GLN A 75 3.91 10.71 7.30
CA GLN A 75 4.78 11.16 8.40
C GLN A 75 4.16 12.35 9.13
N GLU A 76 3.73 13.37 8.39
CA GLU A 76 3.05 14.56 8.93
C GLU A 76 1.76 14.20 9.67
N ALA A 77 0.97 13.26 9.13
CA ALA A 77 -0.33 12.90 9.71
C ALA A 77 -0.22 12.01 10.95
N PHE A 78 0.71 11.05 10.96
CA PHE A 78 0.69 9.96 11.93
C PHE A 78 1.93 9.90 12.84
N PHE A 79 3.04 10.54 12.47
CA PHE A 79 4.28 10.49 13.27
C PHE A 79 4.48 11.73 14.15
N ASP A 80 3.54 12.66 14.09
CA ASP A 80 3.48 13.79 15.00
C ASP A 80 3.28 13.34 16.45
N LYS A 81 3.97 14.01 17.39
CA LYS A 81 3.95 13.65 18.81
C LYS A 81 2.57 13.83 19.43
N ASP A 82 1.83 14.86 19.02
CA ASP A 82 0.49 15.10 19.54
C ASP A 82 -0.49 14.02 19.06
N TYR A 83 -0.35 13.58 17.80
CA TYR A 83 -1.14 12.47 17.27
C TYR A 83 -0.91 11.19 18.07
N ILE A 84 0.36 10.80 18.27
CA ILE A 84 0.74 9.59 19.02
C ILE A 84 0.22 9.65 20.46
N THR A 85 0.33 10.80 21.12
CA THR A 85 -0.13 10.96 22.50
C THR A 85 -1.66 10.85 22.62
N LYS A 86 -2.40 11.37 21.61
CA LYS A 86 -3.86 11.30 21.56
C LYS A 86 -4.39 9.91 21.16
N HIS A 87 -3.60 9.12 20.43
CA HIS A 87 -4.00 7.81 19.90
C HIS A 87 -3.02 6.70 20.36
N PRO A 88 -2.92 6.41 21.67
CA PRO A 88 -1.96 5.42 22.17
C PRO A 88 -2.22 4.00 21.64
N GLY A 89 -3.47 3.68 21.27
CA GLY A 89 -3.83 2.38 20.67
C GLY A 89 -3.31 2.17 19.24
N ASP A 90 -2.77 3.20 18.61
CA ASP A 90 -2.21 3.12 17.25
C ASP A 90 -0.69 2.91 17.24
N ALA A 91 -0.03 2.81 18.40
CA ALA A 91 1.42 2.69 18.50
C ALA A 91 2.02 1.55 17.65
N GLU A 92 1.40 0.37 17.65
CA GLU A 92 1.84 -0.76 16.83
C GLU A 92 1.67 -0.47 15.33
N LYS A 93 0.50 0.06 14.94
CA LYS A 93 0.21 0.42 13.54
C LYS A 93 1.16 1.51 13.01
N ILE A 94 1.46 2.51 13.83
CA ILE A 94 2.45 3.56 13.52
C ILE A 94 3.84 2.95 13.33
N THR A 95 4.21 1.98 14.16
CA THR A 95 5.49 1.26 14.04
C THR A 95 5.55 0.45 12.74
N GLN A 96 4.49 -0.30 12.43
CA GLN A 96 4.35 -1.04 11.17
C GLN A 96 4.47 -0.11 9.96
N LEU A 97 3.80 1.05 9.98
CA LEU A 97 3.87 2.02 8.89
C LEU A 97 5.31 2.55 8.70
N LYS A 98 6.05 2.77 9.80
CA LYS A 98 7.47 3.17 9.74
C LYS A 98 8.34 2.08 9.11
N GLU A 99 8.16 0.83 9.52
CA GLU A 99 8.93 -0.30 8.97
C GLU A 99 8.68 -0.47 7.47
N LEU A 100 7.41 -0.38 7.04
CA LEU A 100 7.04 -0.46 5.63
C LEU A 100 7.65 0.67 4.77
N MET A 101 7.92 1.83 5.36
CA MET A 101 8.55 2.97 4.67
C MET A 101 10.08 2.91 4.64
N GLN A 102 10.69 2.08 5.49
CA GLN A 102 12.15 1.95 5.60
C GLN A 102 12.71 0.72 4.88
N GLY A 103 11.85 -0.25 4.54
CA GLY A 103 12.20 -1.52 3.89
C GLY A 103 12.27 -1.49 2.36
#